data_AF-A0AAD6KUJ0-F1
#
_entry.id   AF-A0AAD6KUJ0-F1
#
_cell.length_a   1.000
_cell.length_b   1.000
_cell.length_c   1.000
_cell.angle_alpha   90.00
_cell.angle_beta   90.00
_cell.angle_gamma   90.00
#
_symmetry.space_group_name_H-M   'P 1'
#
loop_
_entity.id
_entity.type
_entity.pdbx_description
1 polymer ?
#
loop_
_entity_poly.entity_id
_entity_poly.type
_entity_poly.pdbx_seq_one_letter_code
_entity_poly.pdbx_strand_id
1 'polypeptide(L)'
;MDSWCGGEATSKSRAKQTEESYQLQLALALRLSSRAASADDPNFLDFNPSDNTKRGLPPDSPESLSHRFWVNGSLSYFDRIPDGFYVIHGLDPYTWSISADSRVPSFESLKAANDLSIAVVLIDRFRDPGLKEVHNRVIGLSSSSSRTEDAVKHLANVVCNLMGGVVHNEDDNAFAECWKECTNVMKRRLGSVVLPIGSLSIGLCVHRALLFKVLADSINLPCRIVKGCKYCRRDVISSCLVQVGNDREYFVDLLGNPGALSQPDSSLNCSSSILVSSPLSHPRFKSNQTTRDFRTLAKLYFLDSQPLHIVFETFFFRH
;
A
#
# COMPACT_ATOMS: atom_id res chain seq x y z
N MET A 1 19.15 54.36 34.06
CA MET A 1 20.40 53.61 33.90
C MET A 1 20.29 52.37 34.77
N ASP A 2 20.23 51.13 34.29
CA ASP A 2 20.02 50.52 32.98
C ASP A 2 19.68 49.05 33.26
N SER A 3 19.18 48.37 32.22
CA SER A 3 19.37 46.94 31.92
C SER A 3 18.09 46.11 31.84
N TRP A 4 17.39 46.32 30.72
CA TRP A 4 16.75 45.23 29.98
C TRP A 4 17.83 44.39 29.28
N CYS A 5 18.01 43.13 29.67
CA CYS A 5 18.58 42.12 28.78
C CYS A 5 18.28 40.71 29.30
N GLY A 6 17.35 40.01 28.64
CA GLY A 6 17.02 38.62 28.98
C GLY A 6 16.12 37.88 27.99
N GLY A 7 15.47 38.57 27.03
CA GLY A 7 14.51 37.96 26.11
C GLY A 7 15.02 37.53 24.72
N GLU A 8 16.23 37.94 24.32
CA GLU A 8 16.68 37.75 22.91
C GLU A 8 17.31 36.39 22.60
N ALA A 9 17.90 35.69 23.58
CA ALA A 9 18.64 34.45 23.30
C ALA A 9 17.72 33.24 23.09
N THR A 10 16.58 33.19 23.79
CA THR A 10 15.60 32.09 23.72
C THR A 10 14.72 32.18 22.46
N SER A 11 14.39 33.39 22.01
CA SER A 11 13.63 33.61 20.78
C SER A 11 14.44 33.31 19.52
N LYS A 12 15.73 33.67 19.48
CA LYS A 12 16.66 33.32 18.39
C LYS A 12 16.87 31.81 18.26
N SER A 13 16.93 31.09 19.39
CA SER A 13 17.02 29.61 19.40
C SER A 13 15.74 28.96 18.85
N ARG A 14 14.56 29.44 19.27
CA ARG A 14 13.27 28.90 18.81
C ARG A 14 12.99 29.24 17.34
N ALA A 15 13.36 30.44 16.89
CA ALA A 15 13.26 30.84 15.49
C ALA A 15 14.16 29.96 14.59
N LYS A 16 15.40 29.71 15.01
CA LYS A 16 16.33 28.84 14.29
C LYS A 16 15.83 27.39 14.24
N GLN A 17 15.30 26.86 15.34
CA GLN A 17 14.72 25.51 15.38
C GLN A 17 13.47 25.40 14.50
N THR A 18 12.67 26.46 14.39
CA THR A 18 11.49 26.51 13.52
C THR A 18 11.91 26.58 12.05
N GLU A 19 12.94 27.36 11.72
CA GLU A 19 13.52 27.42 10.37
C GLU A 19 14.11 26.07 9.95
N GLU A 20 14.91 25.42 10.80
CA GLU A 20 15.45 24.09 10.54
C GLU A 20 14.34 23.06 10.33
N SER A 21 13.28 23.11 11.14
CA SER A 21 12.11 22.24 10.98
C SER A 21 11.37 22.51 9.66
N TYR A 22 11.22 23.78 9.28
CA TYR A 22 10.59 24.18 8.02
C TYR A 22 11.41 23.70 6.81
N GLN A 23 12.73 23.89 6.83
CA GLN A 23 13.62 23.44 5.76
C GLN A 23 13.62 21.91 5.63
N LEU A 24 13.57 21.18 6.74
CA LEU A 24 13.42 19.71 6.71
C LEU A 24 12.07 19.28 6.15
N GLN A 25 10.98 19.95 6.52
CA GLN A 25 9.65 19.69 5.96
C GLN A 25 9.58 20.01 4.47
N LEU A 26 10.20 21.11 4.03
CA LEU A 26 10.27 21.51 2.62
C LEU A 26 11.11 20.52 1.81
N ALA A 27 12.29 20.14 2.30
CA ALA A 27 13.14 19.14 1.64
C ALA A 27 12.43 17.77 1.53
N LEU A 28 11.69 17.38 2.57
CA LEU A 28 10.85 16.18 2.54
C LEU A 28 9.72 16.32 1.51
N ALA A 29 8.99 17.44 1.52
CA ALA A 29 7.90 17.70 0.57
C ALA A 29 8.38 17.66 -0.87
N LEU A 30 9.49 18.35 -1.20
CA LEU A 30 10.10 18.35 -2.53
C LEU A 30 10.54 16.94 -2.95
N ARG A 31 11.10 16.15 -2.03
CA ARG A 31 11.49 14.75 -2.29
C ARG A 31 10.27 13.87 -2.56
N LEU A 32 9.19 14.04 -1.82
CA LEU A 32 7.94 13.32 -2.03
C LEU A 32 7.26 13.73 -3.34
N SER A 33 7.26 15.02 -3.68
CA SER A 33 6.72 15.53 -4.95
C SER A 33 7.51 15.02 -6.16
N SER A 34 8.83 15.02 -6.10
CA SER A 34 9.69 14.40 -7.14
C SER A 34 9.42 12.90 -7.30
N ARG A 35 9.10 12.22 -6.21
CA ARG A 35 8.80 10.79 -6.20
C ARG A 35 7.39 10.47 -6.71
N ALA A 36 6.43 11.34 -6.44
CA ALA A 36 5.09 11.26 -7.03
C ALA A 36 5.15 11.49 -8.55
N ALA A 37 5.94 12.47 -9.01
CA ALA A 37 6.15 12.73 -10.43
C ALA A 37 6.92 11.62 -11.18
N SER A 38 7.69 10.80 -10.48
CA SER A 38 8.31 9.59 -11.07
C SER A 38 7.42 8.35 -10.95
N ALA A 39 6.29 8.45 -10.25
CA ALA A 39 5.27 7.42 -10.16
C ALA A 39 4.11 7.65 -11.15
N ASP A 40 4.29 8.56 -12.13
CA ASP A 40 3.32 8.88 -13.18
C ASP A 40 2.78 7.60 -13.84
N ASP A 41 1.58 7.18 -13.44
CA ASP A 41 0.68 6.45 -14.31
C ASP A 41 -0.33 7.48 -14.85
N PRO A 42 -0.13 8.00 -16.07
CA PRO A 42 -1.05 8.97 -16.68
C PRO A 42 -2.45 8.37 -16.91
N ASN A 43 -2.62 7.05 -16.72
CA ASN A 43 -3.84 6.31 -17.04
C ASN A 43 -4.71 5.97 -15.82
N PHE A 44 -4.52 6.57 -14.64
CA PHE A 44 -5.42 6.28 -13.50
C PHE A 44 -6.90 6.62 -13.79
N LEU A 45 -7.16 7.41 -14.85
CA LEU A 45 -8.50 7.76 -15.34
C LEU A 45 -8.70 7.53 -16.85
N ASP A 46 -7.72 7.00 -17.59
CA ASP A 46 -7.83 6.91 -19.04
C ASP A 46 -8.33 5.52 -19.47
N PHE A 47 -9.64 5.42 -19.65
CA PHE A 47 -10.34 4.23 -20.14
C PHE A 47 -10.21 4.05 -21.67
N ASN A 48 -9.39 4.85 -22.36
CA ASN A 48 -9.28 4.81 -23.82
C ASN A 48 -8.30 3.73 -24.30
N PRO A 49 -8.74 2.72 -25.08
CA PRO A 49 -7.86 1.68 -25.62
C PRO A 49 -6.97 2.16 -26.78
N SER A 50 -7.07 3.44 -27.18
CA SER A 50 -6.51 3.95 -28.43
C SER A 50 -5.16 4.66 -28.31
N ASP A 51 -4.72 5.07 -27.12
CA ASP A 51 -3.42 5.73 -26.95
C ASP A 51 -2.37 4.76 -26.38
N ASN A 52 -1.88 3.90 -27.27
CA ASN A 52 -0.74 3.01 -27.08
C ASN A 52 0.60 3.77 -27.01
N THR A 53 0.72 4.75 -26.10
CA THR A 53 1.95 5.54 -25.92
C THR A 53 2.98 4.84 -25.01
N LYS A 54 2.74 3.58 -24.61
CA LYS A 54 3.75 2.72 -23.94
C LYS A 54 4.60 1.89 -24.91
N ARG A 55 4.67 2.22 -26.22
CA ARG A 55 5.52 1.48 -27.19
C ARG A 55 7.02 1.82 -27.10
N GLY A 56 7.48 2.58 -26.10
CA GLY A 56 8.85 3.09 -26.05
C GLY A 56 9.57 3.10 -24.69
N LEU A 57 8.93 2.73 -23.58
CA LEU A 57 9.63 2.58 -22.30
C LEU A 57 9.99 1.10 -22.07
N PRO A 58 11.22 0.78 -21.60
CA PRO A 58 11.56 -0.59 -21.23
C PRO A 58 10.59 -1.10 -20.16
N PRO A 59 10.25 -2.40 -20.16
CA PRO A 59 9.46 -2.97 -19.08
C PRO A 59 10.15 -2.66 -17.75
N ASP A 60 9.38 -2.16 -16.78
CA ASP A 60 9.91 -1.90 -15.44
C ASP A 60 10.57 -3.18 -14.91
N SER A 61 11.79 -3.03 -14.36
CA SER A 61 12.46 -4.15 -13.71
C SER A 61 11.58 -4.74 -12.60
N PRO A 62 11.67 -6.06 -12.31
CA PRO A 62 10.92 -6.66 -11.22
C PRO A 62 11.14 -5.93 -9.89
N GLU A 63 12.36 -5.43 -9.65
CA GLU A 63 12.72 -4.64 -8.48
C GLU A 63 12.00 -3.28 -8.47
N SER A 64 11.92 -2.59 -9.60
CA SER A 64 11.19 -1.32 -9.73
C SER A 64 9.70 -1.50 -9.43
N LEU A 65 9.08 -2.54 -9.99
CA LEU A 65 7.67 -2.86 -9.74
C LEU A 65 7.41 -3.23 -8.28
N SER A 66 8.28 -4.06 -7.70
CA SER A 66 8.23 -4.47 -6.30
C SER A 66 8.26 -3.27 -5.37
N HIS A 67 9.15 -2.33 -5.66
CA HIS A 67 9.30 -1.11 -4.90
C HIS A 67 8.09 -0.17 -5.04
N ARG A 68 7.62 0.06 -6.26
CA ARG A 68 6.42 0.88 -6.51
C ARG A 68 5.23 0.29 -5.77
N PHE A 69 5.05 -1.03 -5.82
CA PHE A 69 4.00 -1.71 -5.08
C PHE A 69 4.17 -1.59 -3.57
N TRP A 70 5.39 -1.76 -3.06
CA TRP A 70 5.67 -1.67 -1.63
C TRP A 70 5.39 -0.27 -1.05
N VAL A 71 5.61 0.79 -1.84
CA VAL A 71 5.36 2.18 -1.45
C VAL A 71 3.88 2.57 -1.65
N ASN A 72 3.32 2.29 -2.83
CA ASN A 72 2.00 2.78 -3.21
C ASN A 72 0.87 1.83 -2.79
N GLY A 73 1.16 0.53 -2.66
CA GLY A 73 0.20 -0.52 -2.33
C GLY A 73 -0.77 -0.86 -3.46
N SER A 74 -0.47 -0.49 -4.71
CA SER A 74 -1.34 -0.68 -5.87
C SER A 74 -0.58 -1.16 -7.11
N LEU A 75 -1.29 -1.89 -7.98
CA LEU A 75 -0.88 -2.27 -9.34
C LEU A 75 -2.05 -2.01 -10.29
N SER A 76 -1.79 -1.47 -11.47
CA SER A 76 -2.79 -1.18 -12.50
C SER A 76 -3.24 -2.45 -13.25
N TYR A 77 -4.19 -2.30 -14.17
CA TYR A 77 -4.63 -3.38 -15.06
C TYR A 77 -3.51 -3.88 -15.97
N PHE A 78 -2.66 -2.98 -16.44
CA PHE A 78 -1.59 -3.25 -17.40
C PHE A 78 -0.30 -3.74 -16.73
N ASP A 79 -0.18 -3.58 -15.41
CA ASP A 79 0.94 -4.08 -14.65
C ASP A 79 0.85 -5.60 -14.53
N ARG A 80 1.64 -6.31 -15.35
CA ARG A 80 1.86 -7.75 -15.21
C ARG A 80 2.97 -8.00 -14.21
N ILE A 81 2.75 -8.93 -13.29
CA ILE A 81 3.75 -9.27 -12.26
C ILE A 81 4.85 -10.16 -12.90
N PRO A 82 6.08 -9.65 -13.06
CA PRO A 82 7.20 -10.41 -13.62
C PRO A 82 7.77 -11.41 -12.61
N ASP A 83 8.52 -12.39 -13.11
CA ASP A 83 9.32 -13.26 -12.25
C ASP A 83 10.46 -12.45 -11.63
N GLY A 84 10.69 -12.64 -10.33
CA GLY A 84 11.58 -11.80 -9.53
C GLY A 84 10.87 -10.70 -8.75
N PHE A 85 9.57 -10.48 -8.96
CA PHE A 85 8.79 -9.55 -8.14
C PHE A 85 8.73 -10.03 -6.68
N TYR A 86 8.86 -9.11 -5.71
CA TYR A 86 8.83 -9.43 -4.29
C TYR A 86 8.11 -8.39 -3.44
N VAL A 87 7.66 -8.82 -2.27
CA VAL A 87 7.08 -7.94 -1.23
C VAL A 87 7.79 -8.15 0.09
N ILE A 88 8.09 -7.04 0.78
CA ILE A 88 8.82 -7.03 2.04
C ILE A 88 7.85 -6.86 3.20
N HIS A 89 7.98 -7.74 4.20
CA HIS A 89 7.32 -7.66 5.50
C HIS A 89 8.33 -7.43 6.61
N GLY A 90 7.91 -6.70 7.66
CA GLY A 90 8.76 -6.36 8.82
C GLY A 90 9.55 -5.07 8.67
N LEU A 91 9.51 -4.45 7.48
CA LEU A 91 10.12 -3.16 7.19
C LEU A 91 9.02 -2.15 6.82
N ASP A 92 9.10 -0.97 7.41
CA ASP A 92 8.23 0.16 7.08
C ASP A 92 8.86 1.00 5.94
N PRO A 93 8.15 1.21 4.81
CA PRO A 93 8.67 1.98 3.68
C PRO A 93 9.13 3.38 4.06
N TYR A 94 8.40 4.06 4.96
CA TYR A 94 8.71 5.41 5.39
C TYR A 94 10.00 5.45 6.21
N THR A 95 10.12 4.58 7.21
CA THR A 95 11.32 4.45 8.04
C THR A 95 12.55 4.14 7.18
N TRP A 96 12.43 3.27 6.17
CA TRP A 96 13.50 2.98 5.23
C TRP A 96 13.89 4.18 4.36
N SER A 97 12.89 4.91 3.84
CA SER A 97 13.11 6.07 2.97
C SER A 97 13.86 7.22 3.66
N ILE A 98 13.83 7.26 5.00
CA ILE A 98 14.52 8.26 5.82
C ILE A 98 15.92 7.78 6.23
N SER A 99 16.13 6.47 6.40
CA SER A 99 17.41 5.91 6.90
C SER A 99 18.40 5.48 5.81
N ALA A 100 17.94 5.12 4.61
CA ALA A 100 18.78 4.68 3.51
C ALA A 100 18.99 5.79 2.47
N ASP A 101 20.08 5.72 1.70
CA ASP A 101 20.45 6.61 0.58
C ASP A 101 19.47 6.54 -0.62
N SER A 102 18.15 6.58 -0.37
CA SER A 102 17.06 6.54 -1.33
C SER A 102 16.95 5.29 -2.21
N ARG A 103 17.82 4.28 -2.03
CA ARG A 103 17.77 3.01 -2.75
C ARG A 103 16.90 1.98 -2.02
N VAL A 104 16.06 1.31 -2.80
CA VAL A 104 15.29 0.13 -2.38
C VAL A 104 16.24 -0.91 -1.79
N PRO A 105 15.86 -1.67 -0.74
CA PRO A 105 16.64 -2.85 -0.37
C PRO A 105 16.73 -3.76 -1.58
N SER A 106 17.94 -3.94 -2.13
CA SER A 106 18.13 -4.82 -3.26
C SER A 106 17.75 -6.25 -2.86
N PHE A 107 17.23 -7.03 -3.80
CA PHE A 107 16.88 -8.42 -3.53
C PHE A 107 18.07 -9.22 -2.97
N GLU A 108 19.29 -8.99 -3.48
CA GLU A 108 20.51 -9.64 -2.97
C GLU A 108 20.85 -9.20 -1.55
N SER A 109 20.66 -7.93 -1.20
CA SER A 109 20.84 -7.44 0.17
C SER A 109 19.84 -8.08 1.14
N LEU A 110 18.58 -8.20 0.72
CA LEU A 110 17.54 -8.84 1.53
C LEU A 110 17.79 -10.34 1.69
N LYS A 111 18.24 -11.01 0.63
CA LYS A 111 18.56 -12.43 0.64
C LYS A 111 19.77 -12.75 1.52
N ALA A 112 20.75 -11.85 1.57
CA ALA A 112 21.90 -11.93 2.47
C ALA A 112 21.54 -11.60 3.93
N ALA A 113 20.39 -10.97 4.19
CA ALA A 113 19.95 -10.66 5.53
C ALA A 113 19.52 -11.93 6.27
N ASN A 114 20.01 -12.09 7.50
CA ASN A 114 19.63 -13.19 8.40
C ASN A 114 18.65 -12.73 9.50
N ASP A 115 17.99 -11.59 9.28
CA ASP A 115 17.05 -11.02 10.25
C ASP A 115 15.69 -11.70 10.12
N LEU A 116 15.36 -12.57 11.07
CA LEU A 116 14.07 -13.28 11.12
C LEU A 116 12.87 -12.36 11.37
N SER A 117 13.07 -11.09 11.75
CA SER A 117 11.98 -10.11 11.82
C SER A 117 11.46 -9.72 10.43
N ILE A 118 12.29 -9.91 9.39
CA ILE A 118 11.96 -9.63 7.99
C ILE A 118 11.46 -10.91 7.32
N ALA A 119 10.52 -10.76 6.40
CA ALA A 119 10.17 -11.80 5.44
C ALA A 119 10.00 -11.17 4.05
N VAL A 120 10.50 -11.83 3.02
CA VAL A 120 10.40 -11.38 1.63
C VAL A 120 9.64 -12.43 0.85
N VAL A 121 8.44 -12.11 0.37
CA VAL A 121 7.67 -13.04 -0.44
C VAL A 121 8.00 -12.81 -1.91
N LEU A 122 8.54 -13.83 -2.56
CA LEU A 122 9.01 -13.81 -3.95
C LEU A 122 8.01 -14.50 -4.88
N ILE A 123 7.82 -13.91 -6.05
CA ILE A 123 7.04 -14.48 -7.15
C ILE A 123 8.02 -14.89 -8.25
N ASP A 124 8.14 -16.20 -8.46
CA ASP A 124 9.00 -16.78 -9.49
C ASP A 124 8.41 -18.11 -9.97
N ARG A 125 7.75 -18.10 -11.13
CA ARG A 125 7.07 -19.24 -11.73
C ARG A 125 8.02 -20.37 -12.15
N PHE A 126 9.32 -20.07 -12.32
CA PHE A 126 10.32 -21.06 -12.72
C PHE A 126 10.89 -21.79 -11.51
N ARG A 127 11.09 -21.08 -10.39
CA ARG A 127 11.73 -21.61 -9.18
C ARG A 127 10.75 -22.04 -8.10
N ASP A 128 9.48 -21.67 -8.22
CA ASP A 128 8.40 -22.04 -7.31
C ASP A 128 7.54 -23.17 -7.88
N PRO A 129 7.75 -24.43 -7.47
CA PRO A 129 6.95 -25.56 -7.97
C PRO A 129 5.48 -25.46 -7.53
N GLY A 130 5.21 -24.89 -6.36
CA GLY A 130 3.84 -24.71 -5.86
C GLY A 130 3.06 -23.71 -6.72
N LEU A 131 3.69 -22.59 -7.08
CA LEU A 131 3.08 -21.62 -8.00
C LEU A 131 2.83 -22.22 -9.38
N LYS A 132 3.78 -23.02 -9.88
CA LYS A 132 3.65 -23.71 -11.18
C LYS A 132 2.49 -24.72 -11.20
N GLU A 133 2.31 -25.49 -10.13
CA GLU A 133 1.21 -26.44 -9.99
C GLU A 133 -0.15 -25.72 -10.01
N VAL A 134 -0.27 -24.64 -9.23
CA VAL A 134 -1.50 -23.85 -9.14
C VAL A 134 -1.84 -23.18 -10.48
N HIS A 135 -0.82 -22.65 -11.16
CA HIS A 135 -0.96 -22.07 -12.49
C HIS A 135 -1.49 -23.10 -13.50
N ASN A 136 -0.91 -24.31 -13.53
CA ASN A 136 -1.37 -25.38 -14.42
C ASN A 136 -2.81 -25.81 -14.12
N ARG A 137 -3.18 -25.89 -12.84
CA ARG A 137 -4.56 -26.20 -12.41
C ARG A 137 -5.56 -25.16 -12.91
N VAL A 138 -5.22 -23.88 -12.82
CA VAL A 138 -6.07 -22.78 -13.30
C VAL A 138 -6.23 -22.80 -14.81
N ILE A 139 -5.13 -22.96 -15.57
CA ILE A 139 -5.18 -23.01 -17.03
C ILE A 139 -6.04 -24.18 -17.52
N GLY A 140 -5.87 -25.37 -16.93
CA GLY A 140 -6.64 -26.56 -17.30
C GLY A 140 -8.15 -26.43 -17.06
N LEU A 141 -8.57 -25.55 -16.15
CA LEU A 141 -9.98 -25.33 -15.82
C LEU A 141 -10.58 -24.13 -16.54
N SER A 142 -9.76 -23.14 -16.92
CA SER A 142 -10.21 -21.95 -17.64
C SER A 142 -10.84 -22.25 -19.00
N SER A 143 -10.48 -23.37 -19.64
CA SER A 143 -11.10 -23.81 -20.90
C SER A 143 -12.57 -24.21 -20.78
N SER A 144 -13.08 -24.39 -19.56
CA SER A 144 -14.46 -24.84 -19.30
C SER A 144 -15.41 -23.74 -18.81
N SER A 145 -14.88 -22.57 -18.41
CA SER A 145 -15.69 -21.47 -17.86
C SER A 145 -16.23 -20.60 -18.98
N SER A 146 -17.56 -20.53 -19.14
CA SER A 146 -18.21 -19.69 -20.15
C SER A 146 -18.40 -18.23 -19.72
N ARG A 147 -18.35 -17.94 -18.41
CA ARG A 147 -18.55 -16.60 -17.84
C ARG A 147 -17.32 -16.13 -17.06
N THR A 148 -17.04 -14.83 -17.11
CA THR A 148 -15.96 -14.19 -16.36
C THR A 148 -16.18 -14.26 -14.85
N GLU A 149 -17.41 -14.14 -14.38
CA GLU A 149 -17.79 -14.26 -12.96
C GLU A 149 -17.42 -15.64 -12.38
N ASP A 150 -17.59 -16.69 -13.16
CA ASP A 150 -17.28 -18.06 -12.74
C ASP A 150 -15.75 -18.26 -12.68
N ALA A 151 -15.00 -17.67 -13.62
CA ALA A 151 -13.55 -17.65 -13.57
C ALA A 151 -13.03 -16.89 -12.34
N VAL A 152 -13.60 -15.73 -12.01
CA VAL A 152 -13.26 -14.96 -10.80
C VAL A 152 -13.53 -15.78 -9.54
N LYS A 153 -14.71 -16.39 -9.43
CA LYS A 153 -15.06 -17.23 -8.29
C LYS A 153 -14.12 -18.41 -8.15
N HIS A 154 -13.79 -19.06 -9.25
CA HIS A 154 -12.89 -20.19 -9.25
C HIS A 154 -11.48 -19.80 -8.79
N LEU A 155 -10.91 -18.75 -9.37
CA LEU A 155 -9.61 -18.21 -8.98
C LEU A 155 -9.56 -17.84 -7.50
N ALA A 156 -10.57 -17.12 -7.02
CA ALA A 156 -10.65 -16.70 -5.62
C ALA A 156 -10.69 -17.89 -4.66
N ASN A 157 -11.43 -18.95 -5.01
CA ASN A 157 -11.48 -20.19 -4.22
C ASN A 157 -10.14 -20.92 -4.21
N VAL A 158 -9.45 -21.01 -5.35
CA VAL A 158 -8.11 -21.61 -5.43
C VAL A 158 -7.13 -20.86 -4.52
N VAL A 159 -7.07 -19.53 -4.64
CA VAL A 159 -6.21 -18.66 -3.80
C VAL A 159 -6.55 -18.82 -2.32
N CYS A 160 -7.83 -18.78 -1.98
CA CYS A 160 -8.30 -18.90 -0.61
C CYS A 160 -7.88 -20.24 0.01
N ASN A 161 -8.10 -21.36 -0.68
CA ASN A 161 -7.78 -22.69 -0.18
C ASN A 161 -6.28 -22.92 -0.01
N LEU A 162 -5.45 -22.34 -0.89
CA LEU A 162 -3.98 -22.46 -0.79
C LEU A 162 -3.43 -21.69 0.42
N MET A 163 -4.02 -20.54 0.73
CA MET A 163 -3.47 -19.58 1.69
C MET A 163 -4.18 -19.57 3.04
N GLY A 164 -4.69 -20.72 3.50
CA GLY A 164 -5.23 -20.90 4.85
C GLY A 164 -6.75 -20.79 4.97
N GLY A 165 -7.49 -20.83 3.86
CA GLY A 165 -8.95 -20.91 3.85
C GLY A 165 -9.66 -19.58 4.14
N VAL A 166 -10.94 -19.67 4.48
CA VAL A 166 -11.79 -18.50 4.76
C VAL A 166 -11.35 -17.83 6.06
N VAL A 167 -11.35 -16.49 6.07
CA VAL A 167 -10.99 -15.67 7.24
C VAL A 167 -12.19 -14.84 7.67
N HIS A 168 -12.56 -14.93 8.94
CA HIS A 168 -13.63 -14.12 9.53
C HIS A 168 -13.06 -12.86 10.21
N ASN A 169 -13.85 -11.78 10.23
CA ASN A 169 -13.42 -10.46 10.71
C ASN A 169 -12.85 -10.45 12.14
N GLU A 170 -13.34 -11.33 13.01
CA GLU A 170 -12.94 -11.41 14.42
C GLU A 170 -11.54 -12.03 14.59
N ASP A 171 -11.08 -12.78 13.59
CA ASP A 171 -9.87 -13.58 13.65
C ASP A 171 -8.65 -12.92 13.00
N ASP A 172 -8.76 -11.67 12.51
CA ASP A 172 -7.68 -11.00 11.78
C ASP A 172 -6.35 -11.07 12.58
N ASN A 173 -6.39 -10.90 13.91
CA ASN A 173 -5.20 -11.00 14.78
C ASN A 173 -4.64 -12.40 14.95
N ALA A 174 -5.51 -13.40 15.16
CA ALA A 174 -5.08 -14.78 15.20
C ALA A 174 -4.43 -15.19 13.87
N PHE A 175 -5.04 -14.78 12.75
CA PHE A 175 -4.57 -15.11 11.40
C PHE A 175 -3.18 -14.53 11.10
N ALA A 176 -2.88 -13.30 11.55
CA ALA A 176 -1.55 -12.70 11.40
C ALA A 176 -0.48 -13.37 12.26
N GLU A 177 -0.81 -13.80 13.48
CA GLU A 177 0.11 -14.58 14.30
C GLU A 177 0.37 -15.96 13.68
N CYS A 178 -0.64 -16.62 13.12
CA CYS A 178 -0.46 -17.86 12.38
C CYS A 178 0.44 -17.66 11.15
N TRP A 179 0.24 -16.59 10.38
CA TRP A 179 1.15 -16.21 9.28
C TRP A 179 2.60 -16.07 9.77
N LYS A 180 2.81 -15.34 10.87
CA LYS A 180 4.13 -15.11 11.43
C LYS A 180 4.80 -16.41 11.89
N GLU A 181 4.06 -17.29 12.55
CA GLU A 181 4.61 -18.58 12.98
C GLU A 181 4.93 -19.49 11.80
N CYS A 182 4.01 -19.64 10.85
CA CYS A 182 4.23 -20.46 9.65
C CYS A 182 5.42 -19.96 8.82
N THR A 183 5.54 -18.64 8.63
CA THR A 183 6.69 -18.07 7.93
C THR A 183 7.99 -18.21 8.71
N ASN A 184 7.98 -18.11 10.05
CA ASN A 184 9.18 -18.36 10.85
C ASN A 184 9.66 -19.81 10.78
N VAL A 185 8.75 -20.78 10.77
CA VAL A 185 9.07 -22.19 10.55
C VAL A 185 9.68 -22.37 9.15
N MET A 186 9.07 -21.78 8.13
CA MET A 186 9.54 -21.87 6.75
C MET A 186 10.92 -21.23 6.56
N LYS A 187 11.14 -20.03 7.11
CA LYS A 187 12.44 -19.35 7.08
C LYS A 187 13.54 -20.20 7.70
N ARG A 188 13.27 -20.83 8.85
CA ARG A 188 14.20 -21.77 9.51
C ARG A 188 14.50 -22.99 8.65
N ARG A 189 13.49 -23.56 7.98
CA ARG A 189 13.65 -24.74 7.10
C ARG A 189 14.44 -24.41 5.83
N LEU A 190 14.21 -23.24 5.24
CA LEU A 190 14.88 -22.80 4.01
C LEU A 190 16.25 -22.18 4.27
N GLY A 191 16.53 -21.75 5.50
CA GLY A 191 17.73 -20.97 5.83
C GLY A 191 17.74 -19.61 5.11
N SER A 192 16.57 -19.04 4.82
CA SER A 192 16.44 -17.79 4.07
C SER A 192 15.21 -17.02 4.53
N VAL A 193 15.29 -15.69 4.51
CA VAL A 193 14.14 -14.79 4.71
C VAL A 193 13.25 -14.68 3.46
N VAL A 194 13.72 -15.20 2.31
CA VAL A 194 13.00 -15.20 1.04
C VAL A 194 12.11 -16.43 0.94
N LEU A 195 10.80 -16.20 0.77
CA LEU A 195 9.76 -17.21 0.77
C LEU A 195 9.03 -17.21 -0.59
N PRO A 196 9.01 -18.34 -1.32
CA PRO A 196 8.24 -18.45 -2.55
C PRO A 196 6.72 -18.41 -2.26
N ILE A 197 5.98 -17.59 -3.01
CA ILE A 197 4.55 -17.34 -2.77
C ILE A 197 3.68 -18.60 -2.80
N GLY A 198 4.00 -19.55 -3.68
CA GLY A 198 3.29 -20.81 -3.86
C GLY A 198 3.56 -21.83 -2.75
N SER A 199 4.54 -21.59 -1.89
CA SER A 199 4.80 -22.43 -0.70
C SER A 199 4.07 -21.93 0.55
N LEU A 200 3.44 -20.75 0.51
CA LEU A 200 2.76 -20.16 1.67
C LEU A 200 1.48 -20.92 1.99
N SER A 201 1.44 -21.62 3.14
CA SER A 201 0.25 -22.33 3.62
C SER A 201 -0.81 -21.42 4.24
N ILE A 202 -0.39 -20.23 4.69
CA ILE A 202 -1.25 -19.17 5.21
C ILE A 202 -0.81 -17.91 4.49
N GLY A 203 -1.72 -17.04 4.08
CA GLY A 203 -1.39 -15.80 3.37
C GLY A 203 -2.32 -14.67 3.74
N LEU A 204 -1.74 -13.54 4.16
CA LEU A 204 -2.43 -12.26 4.37
C LEU A 204 -3.13 -11.73 3.10
N CYS A 205 -3.96 -10.69 3.25
CA CYS A 205 -4.69 -10.06 2.15
C CYS A 205 -3.80 -9.66 0.95
N VAL A 206 -2.61 -9.11 1.22
CA VAL A 206 -1.64 -8.75 0.17
C VAL A 206 -1.15 -9.96 -0.64
N HIS A 207 -0.84 -11.08 0.02
CA HIS A 207 -0.37 -12.29 -0.66
C HIS A 207 -1.48 -12.90 -1.52
N ARG A 208 -2.70 -12.92 -0.99
CA ARG A 208 -3.87 -13.40 -1.71
C ARG A 208 -4.17 -12.54 -2.93
N ALA A 209 -4.10 -11.22 -2.79
CA ALA A 209 -4.28 -10.29 -3.90
C ALA A 209 -3.22 -10.48 -4.99
N LEU A 210 -1.94 -10.62 -4.60
CA LEU A 210 -0.84 -10.87 -5.53
C LEU A 210 -1.00 -12.20 -6.26
N LEU A 211 -1.28 -13.29 -5.54
CA LEU A 211 -1.49 -14.59 -6.16
C LEU A 211 -2.70 -14.56 -7.10
N PHE A 212 -3.79 -13.91 -6.70
CA PHE A 212 -4.95 -13.71 -7.57
C PHE A 212 -4.56 -12.97 -8.85
N LYS A 213 -3.82 -11.85 -8.75
CA LYS A 213 -3.34 -11.07 -9.91
C LYS A 213 -2.45 -11.92 -10.84
N VAL A 214 -1.48 -12.67 -10.29
CA VAL A 214 -0.61 -13.57 -11.09
C VAL A 214 -1.43 -14.60 -11.86
N LEU A 215 -2.41 -15.23 -11.21
CA LEU A 215 -3.25 -16.25 -11.85
C LEU A 215 -4.25 -15.65 -12.84
N ALA A 216 -4.81 -14.48 -12.54
CA ALA A 216 -5.70 -13.75 -13.43
C ALA A 216 -4.99 -13.29 -14.71
N ASP A 217 -3.76 -12.77 -14.59
CA ASP A 217 -2.92 -12.39 -15.72
C ASP A 217 -2.64 -13.59 -16.65
N SER A 218 -2.56 -14.80 -16.08
CA SER A 218 -2.31 -16.04 -16.82
C SER A 218 -3.47 -16.47 -17.72
N ILE A 219 -4.71 -16.09 -17.36
CA ILE A 219 -5.92 -16.36 -18.14
C ILE A 219 -6.47 -15.10 -18.83
N ASN A 220 -5.68 -14.02 -18.87
CA ASN A 220 -6.06 -12.70 -19.40
C ASN A 220 -7.34 -12.12 -18.77
N LEU A 221 -7.59 -12.37 -17.48
CA LEU A 221 -8.66 -11.73 -16.73
C LEU A 221 -8.21 -10.32 -16.30
N PRO A 222 -8.84 -9.22 -16.76
CA PRO A 222 -8.44 -7.87 -16.40
C PRO A 222 -8.69 -7.62 -14.91
N CYS A 223 -7.61 -7.39 -14.16
CA CYS A 223 -7.68 -7.07 -12.75
C CYS A 223 -6.55 -6.12 -12.34
N ARG A 224 -6.78 -5.38 -11.25
CA ARG A 224 -5.83 -4.46 -10.64
C ARG A 224 -5.81 -4.64 -9.12
N ILE A 225 -4.72 -4.27 -8.47
CA ILE A 225 -4.60 -4.30 -7.01
C ILE A 225 -4.70 -2.88 -6.48
N VAL A 226 -5.51 -2.70 -5.44
CA VAL A 226 -5.67 -1.44 -4.74
C VAL A 226 -5.30 -1.58 -3.27
N LYS A 227 -4.83 -0.46 -2.69
CA LYS A 227 -4.59 -0.36 -1.26
C LYS A 227 -5.92 -0.31 -0.52
N GLY A 228 -6.06 -1.16 0.48
CA GLY A 228 -7.30 -1.30 1.25
C GLY A 228 -7.71 -2.75 1.39
N CYS A 229 -8.39 -3.08 2.50
CA CYS A 229 -9.02 -4.38 2.69
C CYS A 229 -10.22 -4.20 3.61
N LYS A 230 -11.34 -4.84 3.26
CA LYS A 230 -12.57 -4.82 4.06
C LYS A 230 -12.39 -5.48 5.44
N TYR A 231 -11.52 -6.49 5.52
CA TYR A 231 -11.38 -7.37 6.67
C TYR A 231 -10.19 -7.01 7.56
N CYS A 232 -9.09 -6.55 6.96
CA CYS A 232 -7.82 -6.34 7.67
C CYS A 232 -7.65 -4.88 8.13
N ARG A 233 -7.10 -4.69 9.34
CA ARG A 233 -6.82 -3.36 9.93
C ARG A 233 -5.33 -3.05 10.10
N ARG A 234 -4.47 -3.57 9.21
CA ARG A 234 -2.99 -3.54 9.36
C ARG A 234 -2.28 -2.69 8.30
N ASP A 235 -0.96 -2.60 8.45
CA ASP A 235 -0.08 -1.72 7.68
C ASP A 235 0.08 -2.12 6.19
N VAL A 236 -0.15 -3.39 5.84
CA VAL A 236 -0.11 -3.86 4.44
C VAL A 236 -1.46 -4.47 4.06
N ILE A 237 -2.34 -3.62 3.54
CA ILE A 237 -3.70 -3.99 3.10
C ILE A 237 -3.84 -3.84 1.59
N SER A 238 -4.23 -4.93 0.94
CA SER A 238 -4.50 -4.92 -0.51
C SER A 238 -5.74 -5.73 -0.84
N SER A 239 -6.46 -5.29 -1.87
CA SER A 239 -7.61 -5.97 -2.45
C SER A 239 -7.51 -5.98 -3.97
N CYS A 240 -8.20 -6.92 -4.61
CA CYS A 240 -8.27 -7.00 -6.07
C CYS A 240 -9.58 -6.43 -6.58
N LEU A 241 -9.49 -5.66 -7.66
CA LEU A 241 -10.60 -5.25 -8.49
C LEU A 241 -10.54 -5.98 -9.82
N VAL A 242 -11.67 -6.46 -10.31
CA VAL A 242 -11.81 -7.10 -11.61
C VAL A 242 -12.78 -6.32 -12.47
N GLN A 243 -12.56 -6.36 -13.78
CA GLN A 243 -13.47 -5.79 -14.77
C GLN A 243 -14.38 -6.89 -15.33
N VAL A 244 -15.70 -6.70 -15.20
CA VAL A 244 -16.70 -7.67 -15.64
C VAL A 244 -17.74 -6.99 -16.54
N GLY A 245 -17.94 -7.53 -17.74
CA GLY A 245 -18.95 -7.03 -18.68
C GLY A 245 -18.59 -5.69 -19.30
N ASN A 246 -19.53 -4.73 -19.32
CA ASN A 246 -19.37 -3.38 -19.87
C ASN A 246 -18.49 -2.48 -18.99
N ASP A 247 -17.22 -2.88 -18.79
CA ASP A 247 -16.19 -2.09 -18.12
C ASP A 247 -16.50 -1.68 -16.68
N ARG A 248 -17.35 -2.46 -15.99
CA ARG A 248 -17.65 -2.25 -14.57
C ARG A 248 -16.62 -2.92 -13.69
N GLU A 249 -16.11 -2.18 -12.73
CA GLU A 249 -15.19 -2.68 -11.72
C GLU A 249 -15.96 -3.29 -10.54
N TYR A 250 -15.43 -4.39 -10.01
CA TYR A 250 -15.94 -5.06 -8.83
C TYR A 250 -14.81 -5.48 -7.90
N PHE A 251 -14.98 -5.30 -6.60
CA PHE A 251 -14.12 -5.90 -5.59
C PHE A 251 -14.31 -7.40 -5.57
N VAL A 252 -13.20 -8.13 -5.58
CA VAL A 252 -13.18 -9.58 -5.36
C VAL A 252 -12.88 -9.83 -3.90
N ASP A 253 -13.81 -10.46 -3.20
CA ASP A 253 -13.54 -10.97 -1.87
C ASP A 253 -12.61 -12.19 -1.97
N LEU A 254 -11.46 -12.15 -1.29
CA LEU A 254 -10.45 -13.22 -1.24
C LEU A 254 -10.30 -13.80 0.18
N LEU A 255 -11.12 -13.35 1.13
CA LEU A 255 -10.99 -13.67 2.55
C LEU A 255 -12.27 -14.29 3.12
N GLY A 256 -13.37 -13.54 3.17
CA GLY A 256 -14.59 -13.94 3.86
C GLY A 256 -15.50 -14.81 2.99
N ASN A 257 -15.79 -14.36 1.78
CA ASN A 257 -16.60 -15.09 0.81
C ASN A 257 -15.89 -15.14 -0.55
N PRO A 258 -14.95 -16.08 -0.76
CA PRO A 258 -14.08 -16.11 -1.93
C PRO A 258 -14.84 -16.04 -3.26
N GLY A 259 -14.60 -14.98 -4.03
CA GLY A 259 -15.19 -14.78 -5.35
C GLY A 259 -16.48 -13.97 -5.35
N ALA A 260 -16.99 -13.57 -4.19
CA ALA A 260 -18.09 -12.63 -4.12
C ALA A 260 -17.65 -11.28 -4.69
N LEU A 261 -18.50 -10.72 -5.56
CA LEU A 261 -18.28 -9.43 -6.20
C LEU A 261 -19.10 -8.35 -5.48
N SER A 262 -18.47 -7.24 -5.14
CA SER A 262 -19.15 -6.06 -4.59
C SER A 262 -18.73 -4.80 -5.33
N GLN A 263 -19.66 -3.85 -5.52
CA GLN A 263 -19.33 -2.60 -6.19
C GLN A 263 -18.36 -1.77 -5.32
N PRO A 264 -17.38 -1.09 -5.94
CA PRO A 264 -16.44 -0.23 -5.22
C PRO A 264 -17.11 0.82 -4.35
N ASP A 265 -18.25 1.35 -4.81
CA ASP A 265 -18.98 2.45 -4.19
C ASP A 265 -20.06 1.99 -3.19
N SER A 266 -20.31 0.68 -3.09
CA SER A 266 -21.30 0.13 -2.17
C SER A 266 -20.66 -0.12 -0.79
N SER A 267 -20.79 0.88 0.09
CA SER A 267 -20.45 0.90 1.53
C SER A 267 -19.04 1.34 1.97
N LEU A 268 -18.72 2.62 1.75
CA LEU A 268 -17.73 3.37 2.56
C LEU A 268 -18.31 3.87 3.90
N ASN A 269 -19.20 3.08 4.53
CA ASN A 269 -19.61 3.28 5.93
C ASN A 269 -18.80 2.38 6.88
N CYS A 270 -17.57 2.04 6.52
CA CYS A 270 -16.57 1.72 7.52
C CYS A 270 -15.89 3.04 7.89
N SER A 271 -15.99 3.45 9.15
CA SER A 271 -15.48 4.70 9.73
C SER A 271 -13.96 4.86 9.70
N SER A 272 -13.28 4.28 8.72
CA SER A 272 -11.93 4.62 8.35
C SER A 272 -12.05 5.52 7.13
N SER A 273 -12.23 6.82 7.38
CA SER A 273 -11.73 7.83 6.44
C SER A 273 -10.40 7.33 5.91
N ILE A 274 -10.21 7.38 4.59
CA ILE A 274 -8.89 7.19 3.97
C ILE A 274 -7.96 8.09 4.77
N LEU A 275 -7.22 7.51 5.71
CA LEU A 275 -6.16 8.20 6.41
C LEU A 275 -5.08 8.28 5.34
N VAL A 276 -5.20 9.27 4.47
CA VAL A 276 -4.03 9.87 3.85
C VAL A 276 -3.26 10.40 5.04
N SER A 277 -2.37 9.57 5.58
CA SER A 277 -1.42 10.01 6.59
C SER A 277 -0.75 11.24 5.97
N SER A 278 -0.89 12.39 6.64
CA SER A 278 -0.14 13.55 6.25
C SER A 278 1.33 13.12 6.19
N PRO A 279 2.10 13.49 5.16
CA PRO A 279 3.54 13.24 5.14
C PRO A 279 4.27 13.81 6.37
N LEU A 280 3.61 14.70 7.10
CA LEU A 280 4.07 15.34 8.33
C LEU A 280 3.64 14.59 9.62
N SER A 281 2.84 13.53 9.50
CA SER A 281 2.40 12.72 10.64
C SER A 281 3.11 11.37 10.66
N HIS A 282 3.92 11.15 11.70
CA HIS A 282 4.56 9.87 11.94
C HIS A 282 3.50 8.76 12.10
N PRO A 283 3.63 7.59 11.43
CA PRO A 283 2.67 6.48 11.52
C PRO A 283 2.48 5.88 12.93
N ARG A 284 3.31 6.26 13.91
CA ARG A 284 3.30 5.68 15.27
C ARG A 284 2.31 6.33 16.24
N PHE A 285 1.59 7.39 15.87
CA PHE A 285 0.47 7.84 16.69
C PHE A 285 -0.75 6.97 16.42
N LYS A 286 -0.82 5.81 17.10
CA LYS A 286 -2.12 5.19 17.40
C LYS A 286 -2.96 6.25 18.09
N SER A 287 -3.99 6.77 17.42
CA SER A 287 -5.01 7.52 18.13
C SER A 287 -5.70 6.53 19.05
N ASN A 288 -5.33 6.54 20.32
CA ASN A 288 -6.24 6.01 21.34
C ASN A 288 -7.55 6.73 21.10
N GLN A 289 -8.61 6.00 20.74
CA GLN A 289 -9.97 6.52 20.72
C GLN A 289 -10.27 7.03 22.12
N THR A 290 -9.95 8.30 22.35
CA THR A 290 -10.64 9.13 23.32
C THR A 290 -11.51 10.00 22.45
N THR A 291 -12.80 9.65 22.43
CA THR A 291 -13.89 10.53 22.02
C THR A 291 -13.77 11.85 22.79
N ARG A 292 -12.93 12.75 22.28
CA ARG A 292 -12.85 14.14 22.71
C ARG A 292 -13.42 14.94 21.57
N ASP A 293 -14.60 15.51 21.82
CA ASP A 293 -15.37 16.31 20.89
C ASP A 293 -14.48 17.33 20.15
N PHE A 294 -14.23 17.05 18.87
CA PHE A 294 -13.53 17.95 17.95
C PHE A 294 -14.18 19.35 17.88
N ARG A 295 -15.47 19.44 18.26
CA ARG A 295 -16.24 20.69 18.35
C ARG A 295 -15.70 21.65 19.43
N THR A 296 -15.11 21.13 20.50
CA THR A 296 -14.63 21.94 21.64
C THR A 296 -13.23 22.49 21.35
N LEU A 297 -12.38 21.73 20.67
CA LEU A 297 -11.05 22.18 20.22
C LEU A 297 -11.13 23.23 19.11
N ALA A 298 -12.05 23.08 18.17
CA ALA A 298 -12.28 24.10 17.14
C ALA A 298 -12.72 25.44 17.75
N LYS A 299 -13.60 25.42 18.77
CA LYS A 299 -14.01 26.64 19.48
C LYS A 299 -12.87 27.33 20.23
N LEU A 300 -11.98 26.56 20.87
CA LEU A 300 -10.79 27.11 21.53
C LEU A 300 -9.81 27.75 20.52
N TYR A 301 -9.63 27.13 19.35
CA TYR A 301 -8.77 27.66 18.29
C TYR A 301 -9.27 28.99 17.71
N PHE A 302 -10.59 29.15 17.56
CA PHE A 302 -11.18 30.40 17.04
C PHE A 302 -11.31 31.51 18.09
N LEU A 303 -11.28 31.18 19.38
CA LEU A 303 -11.28 32.16 20.47
C LEU A 303 -9.91 32.80 20.69
N ASP A 304 -8.82 32.07 20.43
CA ASP A 304 -7.45 32.56 20.63
C ASP A 304 -6.90 33.40 19.44
N SER A 305 -7.67 33.56 18.36
CA SER A 305 -7.24 34.26 17.13
C SER A 305 -7.92 35.62 16.86
N GLN A 306 -8.35 36.33 17.90
CA GLN A 306 -8.63 37.78 17.81
C GLN A 306 -7.83 38.48 18.93
N PRO A 307 -6.83 39.37 18.63
CA PRO A 307 -6.89 40.43 17.62
C PRO A 307 -5.57 40.67 16.86
N LEU A 308 -5.55 40.48 15.54
CA LEU A 308 -4.59 41.16 14.64
C LEU A 308 -5.30 41.64 13.37
N HIS A 309 -6.42 42.35 13.55
CA HIS A 309 -7.08 43.06 12.46
C HIS A 309 -7.29 44.54 12.79
N ILE A 310 -6.21 45.22 13.17
CA ILE A 310 -6.10 46.68 13.08
C ILE A 310 -4.68 47.00 12.65
N VAL A 311 -4.35 46.81 11.37
CA VAL A 311 -3.40 47.61 10.56
C VAL A 311 -3.54 47.04 9.14
N PHE A 312 -4.30 47.72 8.27
CA PHE A 312 -4.25 47.74 6.79
C PHE A 312 -5.63 48.04 6.20
N GLU A 313 -6.17 49.21 6.56
CA GLU A 313 -7.22 49.90 5.79
C GLU A 313 -6.83 51.39 5.81
N THR A 314 -5.80 51.72 5.03
CA THR A 314 -5.46 53.10 4.62
C THR A 314 -4.39 53.03 3.54
N PHE A 315 -4.74 52.52 2.36
CA PHE A 315 -4.13 52.95 1.09
C PHE A 315 -4.99 52.51 -0.09
N PHE A 316 -6.23 53.01 -0.15
CA PHE A 316 -6.96 53.15 -1.41
C PHE A 316 -7.93 54.33 -1.27
N PHE A 317 -7.49 55.53 -1.66
CA PHE A 317 -8.21 56.43 -2.56
C PHE A 317 -7.32 57.65 -2.83
N ARG A 318 -6.83 57.75 -4.07
CA ARG A 318 -6.35 59.00 -4.65
C ARG A 318 -7.44 59.46 -5.60
N HIS A 319 -8.21 60.46 -5.18
CA HIS A 319 -8.64 61.57 -6.04
C HIS A 319 -8.96 62.79 -5.18
#